data_AF-A0A962G162-F1
#
_entry.id   AF-A0A962G162-F1
#
_cell.length_a   1.000
_cell.length_b   1.000
_cell.length_c   1.000
_cell.angle_alpha   90.00
_cell.angle_beta   90.00
_cell.angle_gamma   90.00
#
_symmetry.space_group_name_H-M   'P 1'
#
loop_
_entity.id
_entity.type
_entity.pdbx_description
1 polymer ?
#
loop_
_entity_poly.entity_id
_entity_poly.type
_entity_poly.pdbx_seq_one_letter_code
_entity_poly.pdbx_strand_id
1 'polypeptide(L)'
;MQPSDEQHTSGDRTLELGPHASLTFEPWSGQQTHQLSVVLHISAPPGEADENWPLRFLGIENNVYAEVEGLGRTTTFVDATTSVVRPDCIVYRLVFEFTPEQVEAVRLGADLGFGINDDRMRVGVRARSKSRQILLADLG
;
A
#
# COMPACT_ATOMS: atom_id res chain seq x y z
N MET A 1 -33.42 3.43 -16.13
CA MET A 1 -32.03 3.53 -16.61
C MET A 1 -31.21 4.04 -15.44
N GLN A 2 -30.64 3.14 -14.64
CA GLN A 2 -29.63 3.51 -13.63
C GLN A 2 -28.26 3.33 -14.30
N PRO A 3 -27.29 4.25 -14.09
CA PRO A 3 -25.96 4.03 -14.61
C PRO A 3 -25.34 2.85 -13.85
N SER A 4 -24.93 1.86 -14.63
CA SER A 4 -24.03 0.80 -14.19
C SER A 4 -22.64 1.41 -14.12
N ASP A 5 -22.27 1.99 -12.98
CA ASP A 5 -20.94 2.57 -12.79
C ASP A 5 -20.08 1.69 -11.90
N GLU A 6 -18.88 1.45 -12.43
CA GLU A 6 -17.65 1.09 -11.73
C GLU A 6 -17.51 -0.36 -11.25
N GLN A 7 -17.34 -1.25 -12.22
CA GLN A 7 -16.30 -2.27 -12.11
C GLN A 7 -14.93 -1.58 -12.16
N HIS A 8 -14.53 -0.90 -11.09
CA HIS A 8 -13.13 -0.56 -10.88
C HIS A 8 -12.37 -1.89 -10.78
N THR A 9 -11.65 -2.22 -11.85
CA THR A 9 -10.88 -3.46 -11.94
C THR A 9 -9.88 -3.49 -10.81
N SER A 10 -10.09 -4.42 -9.86
CA SER A 10 -9.28 -4.62 -8.65
C SER A 10 -7.76 -4.61 -8.89
N GLY A 11 -7.31 -4.97 -10.11
CA GLY A 11 -5.89 -4.99 -10.47
C GLY A 11 -5.21 -3.62 -10.55
N ASP A 12 -5.94 -2.50 -10.74
CA ASP A 12 -5.31 -1.17 -10.81
C ASP A 12 -5.04 -0.54 -9.44
N ARG A 13 -5.69 -1.08 -8.40
CA ARG A 13 -5.52 -0.71 -6.98
C ARG A 13 -4.63 -1.69 -6.22
N THR A 14 -4.05 -2.68 -6.88
CA THR A 14 -3.08 -3.59 -6.27
C THR A 14 -1.71 -3.39 -6.90
N LEU A 15 -0.70 -3.20 -6.06
CA LEU A 15 0.70 -3.16 -6.44
C LEU A 15 1.39 -4.41 -5.92
N GLU A 16 1.84 -5.27 -6.82
CA GLU A 16 2.68 -6.42 -6.50
C GLU A 16 4.08 -5.92 -6.16
N LEU A 17 4.52 -6.12 -4.91
CA LEU A 17 5.88 -5.79 -4.47
C LEU A 17 6.88 -6.90 -4.80
N GLY A 18 6.38 -8.12 -5.02
CA GLY A 18 7.15 -9.31 -5.34
C GLY A 18 6.26 -10.56 -5.33
N PRO A 19 6.83 -11.77 -5.39
CA PRO A 19 6.05 -13.02 -5.47
C PRO A 19 5.23 -13.33 -4.20
N HIS A 20 5.48 -12.63 -3.10
CA HIS A 20 4.94 -12.94 -1.77
C HIS A 20 4.39 -11.72 -1.04
N ALA A 21 4.37 -10.55 -1.68
CA ALA A 21 3.91 -9.33 -1.03
C ALA A 21 3.19 -8.41 -2.01
N SER A 22 2.06 -7.86 -1.58
CA SER A 22 1.28 -6.90 -2.35
C SER A 22 0.66 -5.83 -1.46
N LEU A 23 0.40 -4.66 -2.06
CA LEU A 23 -0.31 -3.54 -1.45
C LEU A 23 -1.62 -3.35 -2.20
N THR A 24 -2.76 -3.48 -1.51
CA THR A 24 -4.08 -3.19 -2.06
C THR A 24 -4.63 -1.91 -1.45
N PHE A 25 -4.88 -0.90 -2.27
CA PHE A 25 -5.41 0.38 -1.84
C PHE A 25 -6.93 0.31 -1.73
N GLU A 26 -7.44 0.68 -0.56
CA GLU A 26 -8.88 0.73 -0.32
C GLU A 26 -9.38 2.13 -0.68
N PRO A 27 -10.48 2.26 -1.46
CA PRO A 27 -11.08 3.56 -1.73
C PRO A 27 -11.43 4.26 -0.42
N TRP A 28 -10.95 5.50 -0.28
CA TRP A 28 -11.27 6.30 0.88
C TRP A 28 -12.62 6.99 0.68
N SER A 29 -13.55 6.79 1.62
CA SER A 29 -14.86 7.46 1.62
C SER A 29 -14.95 8.60 2.64
N GLY A 30 -13.85 8.90 3.33
CA GLY A 30 -13.78 9.94 4.35
C GLY A 30 -13.55 11.34 3.77
N GLN A 31 -13.75 12.36 4.61
CA GLN A 31 -13.51 13.78 4.25
C GLN A 31 -12.05 14.23 4.40
N GLN A 32 -11.16 13.36 4.89
CA GLN A 32 -9.74 13.70 5.03
C GLN A 32 -9.04 13.58 3.69
N THR A 33 -8.49 14.71 3.23
CA THR A 33 -7.65 14.80 2.04
C THR A 33 -6.22 14.40 2.39
N HIS A 34 -5.46 13.92 1.39
CA HIS A 34 -4.05 13.55 1.49
C HIS A 34 -3.71 12.26 2.26
N GLN A 35 -4.67 11.34 2.42
CA GLN A 35 -4.41 10.01 3.00
C GLN A 35 -4.76 8.88 2.04
N LEU A 36 -4.04 7.76 2.16
CA LEU A 36 -4.36 6.50 1.48
C LEU A 36 -4.48 5.37 2.49
N SER A 37 -5.62 4.66 2.47
CA SER A 37 -5.76 3.37 3.17
C SER A 37 -5.18 2.26 2.32
N VAL A 38 -4.33 1.43 2.91
CA VAL A 38 -3.68 0.32 2.22
C VAL A 38 -3.72 -0.95 3.06
N VAL A 39 -3.93 -2.07 2.37
CA VAL A 39 -3.82 -3.41 2.92
C VAL A 39 -2.53 -4.03 2.38
N LEU A 40 -1.56 -4.25 3.28
CA LEU A 40 -0.36 -5.03 2.98
C LEU A 40 -0.68 -6.51 3.20
N HIS A 41 -0.47 -7.32 2.17
CA HIS A 41 -0.58 -8.77 2.23
C HIS A 41 0.81 -9.38 2.07
N ILE A 42 1.21 -10.26 2.98
CA ILE A 42 2.45 -11.04 2.90
C ILE A 42 2.10 -12.52 3.02
N SER A 43 2.53 -13.35 2.06
CA SER A 43 2.25 -14.79 2.05
C SER A 43 3.51 -15.63 2.17
N ALA A 44 3.37 -16.79 2.81
CA ALA A 44 4.45 -17.76 2.88
C ALA A 44 4.76 -18.32 1.49
N PRO A 45 6.05 -18.54 1.17
CA PRO A 45 6.42 -19.36 0.03
C PRO A 45 5.85 -20.78 0.15
N PRO A 46 5.61 -21.48 -0.98
CA PRO A 46 5.18 -22.87 -0.94
C PRO A 46 6.13 -23.75 -0.11
N GLY A 47 5.59 -24.45 0.89
CA GLY A 47 6.36 -25.33 1.77
C GLY A 47 7.01 -24.66 2.98
N GLU A 48 6.87 -23.33 3.13
CA GLU A 48 7.39 -22.58 4.28
C GLU A 48 6.32 -22.13 5.28
N ALA A 49 5.04 -22.38 4.97
CA ALA A 49 3.93 -22.06 5.87
C ALA A 49 3.99 -22.91 7.14
N ASP A 50 4.19 -22.26 8.29
CA ASP A 50 4.20 -22.86 9.61
C ASP A 50 3.62 -21.88 10.65
N GLU A 51 3.33 -22.36 11.85
CA GLU A 51 2.73 -21.53 12.91
C GLU A 51 3.58 -20.33 13.36
N ASN A 52 4.90 -20.40 13.13
CA ASN A 52 5.86 -19.37 13.51
C ASN A 52 6.26 -18.46 12.34
N TRP A 53 5.91 -18.83 11.10
CA TRP A 53 6.22 -18.05 9.90
C TRP A 53 5.76 -16.59 10.04
N PRO A 54 4.55 -16.29 10.55
CA PRO A 54 4.14 -14.92 10.77
C PRO A 54 5.01 -14.14 11.76
N LEU A 55 5.51 -14.81 12.80
CA LEU A 55 6.31 -14.17 13.83
C LEU A 55 7.60 -13.56 13.27
N ARG A 56 8.06 -14.06 12.12
CA ARG A 56 9.24 -13.55 11.40
C ARG A 56 9.02 -12.13 10.87
N PHE A 57 7.78 -11.70 10.67
CA PHE A 57 7.43 -10.41 10.06
C PHE A 57 6.79 -9.41 11.02
N LEU A 58 6.69 -9.74 12.32
CA LEU A 58 6.24 -8.76 13.31
C LEU A 58 7.07 -7.48 13.21
N GLY A 59 6.40 -6.33 13.21
CA GLY A 59 7.04 -5.02 13.09
C GLY A 59 7.38 -4.60 11.67
N ILE A 60 7.21 -5.45 10.64
CA ILE A 60 7.55 -5.11 9.25
C ILE A 60 6.72 -3.93 8.73
N GLU A 61 5.50 -3.75 9.25
CA GLU A 61 4.61 -2.66 8.91
C GLU A 61 5.23 -1.29 9.15
N ASN A 62 6.12 -1.17 10.15
CA ASN A 62 6.80 0.08 10.48
C ASN A 62 7.85 0.47 9.43
N ASN A 63 8.23 -0.46 8.55
CA ASN A 63 9.20 -0.26 7.48
C ASN A 63 8.54 -0.11 6.11
N VAL A 64 7.21 -0.03 6.06
CA VAL A 64 6.45 0.22 4.83
C VAL A 64 6.49 1.72 4.52
N TYR A 65 6.77 2.06 3.26
CA TYR A 65 6.95 3.45 2.83
C TYR A 65 6.17 3.76 1.55
N ALA A 66 5.82 5.03 1.40
CA ALA A 66 5.48 5.66 0.14
C ALA A 66 6.53 6.73 -0.18
N GLU A 67 6.83 6.95 -1.46
CA GLU A 67 7.87 7.86 -1.92
C GLU A 67 7.37 8.69 -3.09
N VAL A 68 7.52 10.01 -2.99
CA VAL A 68 7.27 10.93 -4.09
C VAL A 68 8.62 11.40 -4.64
N GLU A 69 8.80 11.26 -5.94
CA GLU A 69 10.03 11.69 -6.62
C GLU A 69 10.35 13.15 -6.31
N GLY A 70 11.60 13.42 -5.91
CA GLY A 70 12.07 14.76 -5.55
C GLY A 70 11.68 15.24 -4.14
N LEU A 71 10.70 14.61 -3.48
CA LEU A 71 10.19 15.02 -2.16
C LEU A 71 10.42 13.98 -1.05
N GLY A 72 10.92 12.80 -1.40
CA GLY A 72 11.34 11.78 -0.43
C GLY A 72 10.21 10.89 0.06
N ARG A 73 10.47 10.21 1.18
CA ARG A 73 9.61 9.15 1.73
C ARG A 73 8.71 9.65 2.83
N THR A 74 7.46 9.18 2.82
CA THR A 74 6.58 9.16 3.98
C THR A 74 6.45 7.73 4.49
N THR A 75 6.47 7.56 5.81
CA THR A 75 6.26 6.26 6.46
C THR A 75 4.79 6.11 6.80
N THR A 76 4.29 4.87 6.84
CA THR A 76 2.92 4.62 7.31
C THR A 76 2.78 4.95 8.79
N PHE A 77 1.59 5.38 9.18
CA PHE A 77 1.12 5.19 10.55
C PHE A 77 0.22 3.95 10.57
N VAL A 78 0.45 3.07 11.53
CA VAL A 78 -0.40 1.89 11.73
C VAL A 78 -1.74 2.39 12.27
N ASP A 79 -2.82 2.20 11.51
CA ASP A 79 -4.15 2.23 12.11
C ASP A 79 -4.25 1.02 13.04
N ALA A 80 -4.25 1.29 14.34
CA ALA A 80 -3.78 0.41 15.41
C ALA A 80 -4.67 -0.82 15.70
N THR A 81 -5.47 -1.32 14.75
CA THR A 81 -6.57 -2.23 15.12
C THR A 81 -6.80 -3.51 14.32
N THR A 82 -6.18 -3.79 13.16
CA THR A 82 -6.50 -5.07 12.49
C THR A 82 -5.38 -5.66 11.65
N SER A 83 -4.47 -6.40 12.28
CA SER A 83 -3.66 -7.40 11.56
C SER A 83 -4.35 -8.76 11.61
N VAL A 84 -4.60 -9.37 10.45
CA VAL A 84 -5.02 -10.78 10.39
C VAL A 84 -3.78 -11.62 10.24
N VAL A 85 -3.53 -12.50 11.21
CA VAL A 85 -2.40 -13.43 11.21
C VAL A 85 -2.91 -14.85 11.01
N ARG A 86 -2.39 -15.54 9.99
CA ARG A 86 -2.61 -16.95 9.69
C ARG A 86 -1.25 -17.64 9.46
N PRO A 87 -1.14 -18.96 9.61
CA PRO A 87 0.14 -19.67 9.42
C PRO A 87 0.82 -19.44 8.06
N ASP A 88 0.04 -19.12 7.03
CA ASP A 88 0.49 -18.92 5.65
C ASP A 88 0.45 -17.46 5.18
N CYS A 89 -0.05 -16.53 6.02
CA CYS A 89 -0.28 -15.16 5.59
C CYS A 89 -0.37 -14.17 6.76
N ILE A 90 0.16 -12.96 6.54
CA ILE A 90 -0.11 -11.80 7.38
C ILE A 90 -0.71 -10.69 6.55
N VAL A 91 -1.74 -10.06 7.10
CA VAL A 91 -2.39 -8.90 6.53
C VAL A 91 -2.26 -7.74 7.51
N TYR A 92 -1.78 -6.59 7.04
CA TYR A 92 -1.76 -5.34 7.80
C TYR A 92 -2.63 -4.29 7.12
N ARG A 93 -3.33 -3.48 7.90
CA ARG A 93 -4.01 -2.27 7.44
C ARG A 93 -3.18 -1.06 7.86
N LEU A 94 -2.82 -0.21 6.90
CA LEU A 94 -1.91 0.91 7.09
C LEU A 94 -2.53 2.16 6.47
N VAL A 95 -2.11 3.32 6.97
CA VAL A 95 -2.45 4.61 6.38
C VAL A 95 -1.17 5.34 6.02
N PHE A 96 -1.11 5.84 4.79
CA PHE A 96 -0.10 6.81 4.38
C PHE A 96 -0.68 8.21 4.47
N GLU A 97 0.07 9.11 5.09
CA GLU A 97 -0.24 10.53 5.08
C GLU A 97 0.76 11.26 4.17
N PHE A 98 0.24 12.08 3.27
CA PHE A 98 1.00 12.89 2.34
C PHE A 98 0.88 14.36 2.73
N THR A 99 1.99 15.08 2.56
CA THR A 99 1.95 16.54 2.65
C THR A 99 1.24 17.12 1.42
N PRO A 100 0.65 18.34 1.52
CA PRO A 100 0.04 19.00 0.36
C PRO A 100 1.02 19.16 -0.82
N GLU A 101 2.30 19.42 -0.54
CA GLU A 101 3.35 19.54 -1.55
C GLU A 101 3.58 18.24 -2.31
N GLN A 102 3.57 17.11 -1.61
CA GLN A 102 3.67 15.78 -2.23
C GLN A 102 2.48 15.47 -3.14
N VAL A 103 1.27 15.79 -2.69
CA VAL A 103 0.05 15.58 -3.51
C VAL A 103 0.12 16.43 -4.77
N GLU A 104 0.51 17.70 -4.67
CA GLU A 104 0.65 18.58 -5.82
C GLU A 104 1.75 18.11 -6.78
N ALA A 105 2.90 17.63 -6.28
CA ALA A 105 3.95 17.08 -7.13
C ALA A 105 3.46 15.86 -7.94
N VAL A 106 2.73 14.94 -7.31
CA VAL A 106 2.13 13.79 -8.01
C VAL A 106 1.10 14.27 -9.04
N ARG A 107 0.31 15.30 -8.73
CA ARG A 107 -0.64 15.92 -9.66
C ARG A 107 0.05 16.54 -10.88
N LEU A 108 1.24 17.12 -10.69
CA LEU A 108 2.11 17.65 -11.75
C LEU A 108 2.89 16.56 -12.50
N GLY A 109 2.75 15.29 -12.10
CA GLY A 109 3.29 14.14 -12.82
C GLY A 109 4.52 13.50 -12.19
N ALA A 110 4.93 13.91 -10.98
CA ALA A 110 5.99 13.23 -10.25
C ALA A 110 5.66 11.75 -10.03
N ASP A 111 6.69 10.91 -10.02
CA ASP A 111 6.50 9.49 -9.77
C ASP A 111 6.15 9.21 -8.30
N LEU A 112 5.23 8.25 -8.11
CA LEU A 112 4.80 7.75 -6.82
C LEU A 112 5.27 6.30 -6.67
N GLY A 113 6.01 5.99 -5.62
CA GLY A 113 6.50 4.65 -5.33
C GLY A 113 6.05 4.16 -3.96
N PHE A 114 6.05 2.84 -3.79
CA PHE A 114 5.72 2.18 -2.54
C PHE A 114 6.66 1.00 -2.32
N GLY A 115 6.87 0.61 -1.07
CA GLY A 115 7.69 -0.54 -0.77
C GLY A 115 7.84 -0.85 0.71
N ILE A 116 8.72 -1.81 0.97
CA ILE A 116 9.13 -2.23 2.31
C ILE A 116 10.64 -2.07 2.38
N ASN A 117 11.11 -1.33 3.38
CA ASN A 117 12.52 -1.10 3.65
C ASN A 117 12.96 -1.83 4.92
N ASP A 118 12.71 -3.14 4.96
CA ASP A 118 13.08 -4.02 6.06
C ASP A 118 14.15 -5.01 5.58
N ASP A 119 15.11 -5.37 6.42
CA ASP A 119 16.19 -6.30 6.04
C ASP A 119 15.67 -7.71 5.70
N ARG A 120 14.52 -8.09 6.25
CA ARG A 120 13.84 -9.36 5.94
C ARG A 120 13.16 -9.34 4.57
N MET A 121 12.78 -8.16 4.09
CA MET A 121 12.04 -7.97 2.84
C MET A 121 12.24 -6.55 2.33
N ARG A 122 13.29 -6.35 1.52
CA ARG A 122 13.60 -5.05 0.91
C ARG A 122 13.14 -5.03 -0.53
N VAL A 123 12.00 -4.40 -0.78
CA VAL A 123 11.33 -4.37 -2.09
C VAL A 123 10.64 -3.03 -2.32
N GLY A 124 10.49 -2.62 -3.57
CA GLY A 124 9.76 -1.40 -3.91
C GLY A 124 9.39 -1.34 -5.38
N VAL A 125 8.28 -0.65 -5.67
CA VAL A 125 7.72 -0.50 -7.02
C VAL A 125 7.23 0.92 -7.25
N ARG A 126 7.25 1.35 -8.51
CA ARG A 126 6.61 2.60 -8.94
C ARG A 126 5.18 2.31 -9.36
N ALA A 127 4.24 3.13 -8.92
CA ALA A 127 2.87 3.09 -9.37
C ALA A 127 2.83 3.43 -10.86
N ARG A 128 2.21 2.55 -11.66
CA ARG A 128 2.00 2.80 -13.09
C ARG A 128 1.06 3.99 -13.27
N SER A 129 1.09 4.64 -14.43
CA SER A 129 0.30 5.85 -14.71
C SER A 129 -1.17 5.72 -14.35
N LYS A 130 -1.80 4.57 -14.65
CA LYS A 130 -3.21 4.31 -14.32
C LYS A 130 -3.45 4.18 -12.81
N SER A 131 -2.65 3.39 -12.11
CA SER A 131 -2.71 3.27 -10.64
C SER A 131 -2.48 4.63 -9.97
N ARG A 132 -1.47 5.38 -10.41
CA ARG A 132 -1.17 6.71 -9.88
C ARG A 132 -2.35 7.67 -10.03
N GLN A 133 -3.04 7.67 -11.17
CA GLN A 133 -4.23 8.49 -11.37
C GLN A 133 -5.38 8.13 -10.42
N ILE A 134 -5.62 6.83 -10.21
CA ILE A 134 -6.64 6.35 -9.28
C ILE A 134 -6.29 6.77 -7.84
N LEU A 135 -5.05 6.55 -7.41
CA LEU A 135 -4.60 6.92 -6.06
C LEU A 135 -4.61 8.43 -5.84
N LEU A 136 -4.27 9.22 -6.87
CA LEU A 136 -4.35 10.67 -6.79
C LEU A 136 -5.78 11.16 -6.58
N ALA A 137 -6.78 10.50 -7.19
CA ALA A 137 -8.19 10.84 -6.97
C ALA A 137 -8.61 10.63 -5.50
N ASP A 138 -8.03 9.64 -4.83
CA ASP A 138 -8.30 9.35 -3.41
C ASP A 138 -7.61 10.39 -2.48
N LEU A 139 -6.59 11.11 -2.96
CA LEU A 139 -5.86 12.13 -2.19
C LEU A 139 -6.53 13.52 -2.18
N GLY A 140 -7.52 13.77 -3.03
CA GLY A 140 -8.20 15.08 -3.18
C GLY A 140 -7.44 16.06 -4.09
#